data_AF-A0A845U4A3-F1
#
_entry.id   AF-A0A845U4A3-F1
#
_cell.length_a   1.000
_cell.length_b   1.000
_cell.length_c   1.000
_cell.angle_alpha   90.00
_cell.angle_beta   90.00
_cell.angle_gamma   90.00
#
_symmetry.space_group_name_H-M   'P 1'
#
loop_
_entity.id
_entity.type
_entity.pdbx_description
1 polymer ?
#
loop_
_entity_poly.entity_id
_entity_poly.type
_entity_poly.pdbx_seq_one_letter_code
_entity_poly.pdbx_strand_id
1 'polypeptide(L)'
;MKMLLYAVLVCACGLVVSAQAQGDKVQTVRETGRGTALQAGREAGFDQPAEERLFFPKNFIRGYVDFQVAPTHNEPDLGRCSGPNTAGSQSPCTAFARYVWSGYMEIRPFGRTILKNIFLFIEPKFFGGNNVPQFKYTASSAPIAFERAVGVGVKLTRNFELRLTQHRVTWLGRYEDVPKLGPADLGSNGPYGLYSTVAVRWYFGGWSGVPVR
;
A
#
# COMPACT_ATOMS: atom_id res chain seq x y z
N MET A 1 16.17 21.35 12.53
CA MET A 1 15.43 20.35 13.34
C MET A 1 14.28 19.68 12.55
N LYS A 2 14.55 19.09 11.37
CA LYS A 2 13.54 18.32 10.60
C LYS A 2 13.97 16.88 10.26
N MET A 3 15.19 16.48 10.64
CA MET A 3 15.73 15.14 10.33
C MET A 3 15.50 14.08 11.42
N LEU A 4 15.07 14.44 12.63
CA LEU A 4 14.90 13.45 13.70
C LEU A 4 13.58 12.67 13.63
N LEU A 5 12.60 13.12 12.84
CA LEU A 5 11.27 12.50 12.80
C LEU A 5 11.19 11.27 11.87
N TYR A 6 12.15 11.10 10.96
CA TYR A 6 12.15 9.98 10.01
C TYR A 6 12.78 8.69 10.55
N ALA A 7 13.60 8.77 11.60
CA ALA A 7 14.29 7.60 12.16
C ALA A 7 13.42 6.75 13.10
N VAL A 8 12.31 7.30 13.63
CA VAL A 8 11.44 6.59 14.60
C VAL A 8 10.43 5.67 13.91
N LEU A 9 10.11 5.88 12.62
CA LEU A 9 9.09 5.09 11.93
C LEU A 9 9.61 3.77 11.31
N VAL A 10 10.92 3.57 11.24
CA VAL A 10 11.54 2.38 10.61
C VAL A 10 11.78 1.24 11.62
N CYS A 11 11.62 1.49 12.93
CA CYS A 11 11.98 0.52 13.97
C CYS A 11 10.84 -0.40 14.45
N ALA A 12 9.61 -0.28 13.91
CA ALA A 12 8.44 -1.03 14.39
C ALA A 12 8.11 -2.33 13.60
N CYS A 13 8.98 -2.78 12.69
CA CYS A 13 8.76 -4.00 11.88
C CYS A 13 9.62 -5.21 12.27
N GLY A 14 10.40 -5.14 13.35
CA GLY A 14 11.24 -6.26 13.80
C GLY A 14 10.76 -6.84 15.11
N LEU A 15 10.54 -8.16 15.12
CA LEU A 15 10.30 -9.06 16.27
C LEU A 15 8.84 -9.28 16.67
N VAL A 16 8.20 -10.29 16.07
CA VAL A 16 7.67 -11.45 16.82
C VAL A 16 7.68 -12.69 15.91
N VAL A 17 8.75 -13.49 15.95
CA VAL A 17 8.74 -14.90 15.52
C VAL A 17 9.57 -15.71 16.51
N SER A 18 8.91 -16.58 17.28
CA SER A 18 9.41 -17.87 17.81
C SER A 18 8.20 -18.56 18.44
N ALA A 19 7.55 -19.50 17.73
CA ALA A 19 7.86 -20.92 17.72
C ALA A 19 7.52 -21.63 19.06
N GLN A 20 6.38 -22.32 19.07
CA GLN A 20 6.04 -23.33 20.07
C GLN A 20 6.87 -24.60 19.81
N ALA A 21 7.39 -25.23 20.86
CA ALA A 21 7.91 -26.59 20.82
C ALA A 21 7.11 -27.45 21.81
N GLN A 22 6.46 -28.46 21.25
CA GLN A 22 5.75 -29.55 21.95
C GLN A 22 6.72 -30.36 22.82
N GLY A 23 6.30 -30.61 24.07
CA GLY A 23 6.82 -31.69 24.89
C GLY A 23 5.79 -32.80 25.00
N ASP A 24 6.07 -33.94 24.37
CA ASP A 24 5.36 -35.20 24.55
C ASP A 24 5.49 -35.71 25.99
N LYS A 25 4.35 -36.03 26.64
CA LYS A 25 4.31 -37.07 27.67
C LYS A 25 3.02 -37.89 27.54
N VAL A 26 3.20 -39.10 27.03
CA VAL A 26 2.28 -40.23 27.14
C VAL A 26 2.25 -40.71 28.60
N GLN A 27 1.06 -40.83 29.19
CA GLN A 27 0.79 -41.77 30.27
C GLN A 27 -0.61 -42.39 30.15
N THR A 28 -0.65 -43.65 30.56
CA THR A 28 -1.59 -44.70 30.18
C THR A 28 -2.56 -45.00 31.35
N VAL A 29 -3.86 -45.08 31.05
CA VAL A 29 -4.93 -45.96 31.60
C VAL A 29 -5.08 -46.14 33.15
N ARG A 30 -6.27 -45.78 33.71
CA ARG A 30 -7.20 -46.73 34.40
C ARG A 30 -8.55 -46.13 34.88
N GLU A 31 -9.61 -46.85 34.52
CA GLU A 31 -10.86 -47.23 35.22
C GLU A 31 -11.75 -46.23 36.00
N THR A 32 -12.95 -46.07 35.45
CA THR A 32 -14.28 -46.32 36.05
C THR A 32 -14.72 -45.55 37.31
N GLY A 33 -15.62 -44.59 37.11
CA GLY A 33 -16.45 -44.02 38.18
C GLY A 33 -17.66 -43.28 37.62
N ARG A 34 -18.82 -43.93 37.62
CA ARG A 34 -20.13 -43.35 37.28
C ARG A 34 -20.65 -42.63 38.53
N GLY A 35 -20.91 -41.32 38.45
CA GLY A 35 -21.57 -40.60 39.54
C GLY A 35 -21.33 -39.09 39.50
N THR A 36 -22.21 -38.37 38.82
CA THR A 36 -22.68 -37.01 39.16
C THR A 36 -21.64 -36.04 39.76
N ALA A 37 -20.91 -35.36 38.86
CA ALA A 37 -20.52 -33.98 39.10
C ALA A 37 -21.38 -33.08 38.19
N LEU A 38 -22.08 -32.17 38.84
CA LEU A 38 -22.90 -31.10 38.29
C LEU A 38 -22.24 -30.39 37.10
N GLN A 39 -23.08 -30.05 36.12
CA GLN A 39 -23.10 -28.76 35.41
C GLN A 39 -21.85 -27.87 35.58
N ALA A 40 -20.90 -27.98 34.66
CA ALA A 40 -19.99 -26.89 34.33
C ALA A 40 -19.40 -27.12 32.94
N GLY A 41 -19.72 -26.25 31.99
CA GLY A 41 -18.98 -26.14 30.72
C GLY A 41 -19.71 -26.49 29.43
N ARG A 42 -21.04 -26.69 29.44
CA ARG A 42 -21.83 -26.66 28.19
C ARG A 42 -22.21 -25.21 27.87
N GLU A 43 -21.20 -24.39 27.56
CA GLU A 43 -21.38 -23.03 26.98
C GLU A 43 -20.01 -22.47 26.55
N ALA A 44 -19.34 -23.13 25.62
CA ALA A 44 -18.43 -22.42 24.71
C ALA A 44 -19.26 -22.18 23.45
N GLY A 45 -19.93 -21.03 23.41
CA GLY A 45 -20.77 -20.62 22.31
C GLY A 45 -20.04 -20.76 20.98
N PHE A 46 -20.64 -21.53 20.08
CA PHE A 46 -20.43 -21.39 18.65
C PHE A 46 -20.50 -19.92 18.28
N ASP A 47 -19.52 -19.46 17.49
CA ASP A 47 -19.44 -18.15 16.83
C ASP A 47 -20.76 -17.38 16.80
N GLN A 48 -21.01 -16.58 17.84
CA GLN A 48 -21.95 -15.50 17.70
C GLN A 48 -21.27 -14.46 16.80
N PRO A 49 -21.89 -14.01 15.70
CA PRO A 49 -21.31 -12.96 14.89
C PRO A 49 -21.12 -11.75 15.79
N ALA A 50 -19.86 -11.50 16.19
CA ALA A 50 -19.52 -10.47 17.13
C ALA A 50 -20.18 -9.17 16.66
N GLU A 51 -21.02 -8.61 17.52
CA GLU A 51 -21.82 -7.43 17.26
C GLU A 51 -20.94 -6.34 16.60
N GLU A 52 -21.14 -6.06 15.30
CA GLU A 52 -20.25 -5.17 14.54
C GLU A 52 -20.22 -3.77 15.21
N ARG A 53 -19.02 -3.22 15.47
CA ARG A 53 -18.90 -1.94 16.18
C ARG A 53 -19.48 -0.80 15.34
N LEU A 54 -20.11 0.20 16.00
CA LEU A 54 -20.62 1.42 15.34
C LEU A 54 -19.49 2.18 14.63
N PHE A 55 -18.38 2.39 15.33
CA PHE A 55 -17.15 3.00 14.83
C PHE A 55 -15.99 2.00 14.92
N PHE A 56 -15.07 2.11 13.97
CA PHE A 56 -13.85 1.30 13.90
C PHE A 56 -14.14 -0.21 14.02
N PRO A 57 -14.85 -0.79 13.03
CA PRO A 57 -15.11 -2.23 12.99
C PRO A 57 -13.79 -3.02 12.94
N LYS A 58 -13.86 -4.34 13.17
CA LYS A 58 -12.69 -5.21 12.95
C LYS A 58 -12.21 -5.01 11.49
N ASN A 59 -10.90 -4.86 11.29
CA ASN A 59 -10.29 -4.54 9.99
C ASN A 59 -10.68 -3.17 9.39
N PHE A 60 -10.93 -2.16 10.25
CA PHE A 60 -11.18 -0.79 9.80
C PHE A 60 -10.01 -0.19 9.02
N ILE A 61 -8.78 -0.64 9.26
CA ILE A 61 -7.60 -0.37 8.43
C ILE A 61 -7.23 -1.67 7.71
N ARG A 62 -6.98 -1.55 6.41
CA ARG A 62 -6.49 -2.65 5.58
C ARG A 62 -5.67 -2.10 4.44
N GLY A 63 -4.75 -2.89 3.93
CA GLY A 63 -3.82 -2.38 2.94
C GLY A 63 -2.84 -3.43 2.45
N TYR A 64 -1.94 -2.98 1.59
CA TYR A 64 -0.77 -3.72 1.15
C TYR A 64 0.40 -2.77 0.94
N VAL A 65 1.59 -3.34 0.95
CA VAL A 65 2.80 -2.69 0.45
C VAL A 65 3.35 -3.55 -0.67
N ASP A 66 3.91 -2.91 -1.68
CA ASP A 66 4.42 -3.57 -2.87
C ASP A 66 5.77 -2.95 -3.24
N PHE A 67 6.69 -3.82 -3.64
CA PHE A 67 8.03 -3.46 -4.02
C PHE A 67 8.35 -4.05 -5.39
N GLN A 68 8.65 -3.16 -6.33
CA GLN A 68 8.92 -3.53 -7.71
C GLN A 68 10.32 -3.09 -8.09
N VAL A 69 10.99 -3.96 -8.85
CA VAL A 69 12.28 -3.67 -9.46
C VAL A 69 12.14 -3.82 -10.97
N ALA A 70 12.35 -2.73 -11.69
CA ALA A 70 12.39 -2.75 -13.13
C ALA A 70 13.73 -3.38 -13.60
N PRO A 71 13.67 -4.39 -14.49
CA PRO A 71 14.86 -4.87 -15.20
C PRO A 71 15.51 -3.75 -16.01
N THR A 72 16.79 -3.95 -16.35
CA THR A 72 17.51 -3.05 -17.26
C THR A 72 16.76 -2.93 -18.58
N HIS A 73 16.64 -1.71 -19.10
CA HIS A 73 15.92 -1.36 -20.32
C HIS A 73 14.38 -1.37 -20.21
N ASN A 74 13.80 -1.63 -19.03
CA ASN A 74 12.36 -1.57 -18.80
C ASN A 74 12.01 -0.60 -17.64
N GLU A 75 12.88 0.36 -17.36
CA GLU A 75 12.65 1.35 -16.32
C GLU A 75 11.51 2.31 -16.72
N PRO A 76 10.46 2.47 -15.88
CA PRO A 76 9.42 3.47 -16.14
C PRO A 76 9.99 4.88 -16.13
N ASP A 77 9.63 5.66 -17.15
CA ASP A 77 9.83 7.11 -17.18
C ASP A 77 8.70 7.81 -16.42
N LEU A 78 9.07 8.72 -15.51
CA LEU A 78 8.11 9.57 -14.82
C LEU A 78 7.65 10.77 -15.67
N GLY A 79 8.14 10.90 -16.91
CA GLY A 79 7.62 11.86 -17.89
C GLY A 79 7.88 13.31 -17.50
N ARG A 80 8.99 13.58 -16.82
CA ARG A 80 9.33 14.92 -16.32
C ARG A 80 9.82 15.87 -17.41
N CYS A 81 10.48 15.36 -18.44
CA CYS A 81 10.95 16.18 -19.56
C CYS A 81 9.83 16.37 -20.60
N SER A 82 9.72 17.57 -21.15
CA SER A 82 8.88 17.87 -22.31
C SER A 82 9.61 17.60 -23.63
N GLY A 83 8.86 17.19 -24.67
CA GLY A 83 9.27 17.24 -26.08
C GLY A 83 10.03 16.01 -26.61
N PRO A 84 9.83 15.60 -27.88
CA PRO A 84 10.45 14.39 -28.46
C PRO A 84 11.98 14.48 -28.61
N ASN A 85 12.54 15.69 -28.72
CA ASN A 85 13.99 15.91 -28.89
C ASN A 85 14.74 16.16 -27.55
N THR A 86 14.00 16.28 -26.45
CA THR A 86 14.50 16.60 -25.09
C THR A 86 13.97 15.61 -24.04
N ALA A 87 13.10 14.67 -24.42
CA ALA A 87 12.74 13.49 -23.64
C ALA A 87 13.69 12.30 -23.90
N GLY A 88 14.78 12.55 -24.63
CA GLY A 88 15.86 11.58 -24.82
C GLY A 88 16.79 11.50 -23.61
N SER A 89 17.52 10.39 -23.51
CA SER A 89 18.51 10.05 -22.46
C SER A 89 19.49 11.16 -22.04
N GLN A 90 19.68 12.19 -22.85
CA GLN A 90 20.69 13.24 -22.62
C GLN A 90 20.17 14.44 -21.82
N SER A 91 18.86 14.56 -21.58
CA SER A 91 18.34 15.70 -20.84
C SER A 91 18.44 15.49 -19.31
N PRO A 92 18.88 16.51 -18.55
CA PRO A 92 19.12 16.38 -17.11
C PRO A 92 17.84 16.17 -16.30
N CYS A 93 16.67 16.49 -16.87
CA CYS A 93 15.35 16.26 -16.28
C CYS A 93 14.87 14.79 -16.37
N THR A 94 15.56 13.91 -17.11
CA THR A 94 15.12 12.52 -17.35
C THR A 94 15.01 11.74 -16.05
N ALA A 95 13.89 11.05 -15.82
CA ALA A 95 13.56 10.47 -14.52
C ALA A 95 13.11 9.00 -14.65
N PHE A 96 14.06 8.12 -14.96
CA PHE A 96 13.82 6.68 -15.07
C PHE A 96 14.00 5.98 -13.72
N ALA A 97 12.90 5.44 -13.19
CA ALA A 97 12.88 4.76 -11.90
C ALA A 97 13.20 3.27 -12.06
N ARG A 98 14.15 2.76 -11.27
CA ARG A 98 14.46 1.32 -11.21
C ARG A 98 13.72 0.63 -10.07
N TYR A 99 13.62 1.31 -8.94
CA TYR A 99 12.98 0.81 -7.73
C TYR A 99 11.71 1.59 -7.48
N VAL A 100 10.60 0.88 -7.33
CA VAL A 100 9.31 1.47 -6.99
C VAL A 100 8.80 0.81 -5.72
N TRP A 101 8.60 1.61 -4.68
CA TRP A 101 7.94 1.18 -3.46
C TRP A 101 6.56 1.82 -3.43
N SER A 102 5.51 1.02 -3.33
CA SER A 102 4.16 1.52 -3.25
C SER A 102 3.44 0.97 -2.02
N GLY A 103 2.48 1.72 -1.53
CA GLY A 103 1.57 1.29 -0.49
C GLY A 103 0.14 1.61 -0.88
N TYR A 104 -0.80 0.84 -0.33
CA TYR A 104 -2.21 1.14 -0.34
C TYR A 104 -2.72 0.95 1.07
N MET A 105 -3.41 1.94 1.61
CA MET A 105 -4.11 1.82 2.88
C MET A 105 -5.52 2.37 2.72
N GLU A 106 -6.49 1.60 3.16
CA GLU A 106 -7.90 1.93 3.17
C GLU A 106 -8.40 1.98 4.61
N ILE A 107 -9.14 3.04 4.93
CA ILE A 107 -9.67 3.35 6.25
C ILE A 107 -11.20 3.41 6.15
N ARG A 108 -11.87 2.56 6.94
CA ARG A 108 -13.33 2.47 7.06
C ARG A 108 -13.76 2.76 8.50
N PRO A 109 -13.99 4.03 8.84
CA PRO A 109 -14.27 4.40 10.22
C PRO A 109 -15.67 3.94 10.68
N PHE A 110 -16.59 3.64 9.78
CA PHE A 110 -17.97 3.29 10.10
C PHE A 110 -18.26 1.81 9.80
N GLY A 111 -18.84 1.09 10.77
CA GLY A 111 -19.28 -0.31 10.58
C GLY A 111 -20.77 -0.40 10.26
N ARG A 112 -21.60 0.04 11.20
CA ARG A 112 -23.07 -0.17 11.15
C ARG A 112 -23.90 0.95 10.53
N THR A 113 -23.30 2.09 10.22
CA THR A 113 -24.05 3.26 9.74
C THR A 113 -24.28 3.21 8.23
N ILE A 114 -25.12 4.10 7.70
CA ILE A 114 -25.34 4.29 6.25
C ILE A 114 -24.00 4.63 5.53
N LEU A 115 -23.04 5.20 6.27
CA LEU A 115 -21.72 5.58 5.76
C LEU A 115 -20.72 4.42 5.72
N LYS A 116 -21.11 3.18 6.05
CA LYS A 116 -20.23 1.99 5.98
C LYS A 116 -19.64 1.71 4.59
N ASN A 117 -20.28 2.27 3.56
CA ASN A 117 -19.86 2.15 2.17
C ASN A 117 -18.83 3.22 1.77
N ILE A 118 -18.61 4.24 2.60
CA ILE A 118 -17.61 5.29 2.37
C ILE A 118 -16.29 4.87 3.00
N PHE A 119 -15.21 5.01 2.26
CA PHE A 119 -13.87 4.74 2.73
C PHE A 119 -12.89 5.82 2.29
N LEU A 120 -11.90 6.06 3.11
CA LEU A 120 -10.75 6.88 2.76
C LEU A 120 -9.62 5.95 2.31
N PHE A 121 -8.83 6.36 1.34
CA PHE A 121 -7.63 5.62 0.97
C PHE A 121 -6.46 6.54 0.74
N ILE A 122 -5.27 6.01 1.01
CA ILE A 122 -4.00 6.63 0.68
C ILE A 122 -3.12 5.64 -0.07
N GLU A 123 -2.41 6.16 -1.07
CA GLU A 123 -1.56 5.42 -1.99
C GLU A 123 -0.21 6.15 -2.13
N PRO A 124 0.73 5.96 -1.19
CA PRO A 124 2.09 6.49 -1.34
C PRO A 124 2.87 5.67 -2.37
N LYS A 125 3.67 6.34 -3.22
CA LYS A 125 4.68 5.69 -4.07
C LYS A 125 6.01 6.44 -4.02
N PHE A 126 7.09 5.70 -3.81
CA PHE A 126 8.46 6.21 -3.86
C PHE A 126 9.18 5.63 -5.07
N PHE A 127 9.84 6.52 -5.79
CA PHE A 127 10.61 6.19 -6.98
C PHE A 127 12.08 6.44 -6.71
N GLY A 128 12.90 5.42 -6.99
CA GLY A 128 14.34 5.46 -6.85
C GLY A 128 15.05 4.93 -8.09
N GLY A 129 16.22 5.48 -8.38
CA GLY A 129 17.00 5.14 -9.56
C GLY A 129 17.98 6.24 -9.96
N ASN A 130 18.97 5.87 -10.76
CA ASN A 130 19.83 6.83 -11.47
C ASN A 130 20.15 6.28 -12.86
N ASN A 131 19.13 5.75 -13.53
CA ASN A 131 19.25 5.12 -14.82
C ASN A 131 18.97 6.11 -15.93
N VAL A 132 19.69 5.95 -17.02
CA VAL A 132 19.53 6.66 -18.27
C VAL A 132 19.58 5.60 -19.36
N PRO A 133 18.46 5.34 -20.07
CA PRO A 133 18.39 4.30 -21.07
C PRO A 133 19.53 4.43 -22.07
N GLN A 134 20.24 3.33 -22.35
CA GLN A 134 21.38 3.19 -23.27
C GLN A 134 22.69 3.86 -22.86
N PHE A 135 22.71 4.78 -21.87
CA PHE A 135 23.92 5.51 -21.49
C PHE A 135 24.42 5.20 -20.09
N LYS A 136 23.52 4.90 -19.15
CA LYS A 136 23.90 4.65 -17.75
C LYS A 136 22.90 3.72 -17.07
N TYR A 137 23.35 2.50 -16.77
CA TYR A 137 22.59 1.54 -15.97
C TYR A 137 23.31 1.31 -14.65
N THR A 138 22.72 1.81 -13.56
CA THR A 138 23.25 1.64 -12.21
C THR A 138 22.25 0.89 -11.34
N ALA A 139 22.75 0.21 -10.31
CA ALA A 139 21.91 -0.37 -9.26
C ALA A 139 21.57 0.67 -8.16
N SER A 140 21.78 1.96 -8.44
CA SER A 140 21.63 3.04 -7.46
C SER A 140 20.17 3.24 -7.07
N SER A 141 19.91 3.29 -5.77
CA SER A 141 18.61 3.62 -5.18
C SER A 141 18.46 5.12 -4.90
N ALA A 142 19.12 5.98 -5.70
CA ALA A 142 19.03 7.43 -5.51
C ALA A 142 17.56 7.89 -5.56
N PRO A 143 17.09 8.75 -4.64
CA PRO A 143 15.71 9.17 -4.62
C PRO A 143 15.41 10.05 -5.85
N ILE A 144 14.26 9.78 -6.49
CA ILE A 144 13.79 10.53 -7.66
C ILE A 144 12.56 11.34 -7.29
N ALA A 145 11.54 10.66 -6.76
CA ALA A 145 10.23 11.26 -6.51
C ALA A 145 9.46 10.52 -5.43
N PHE A 146 8.54 11.24 -4.81
CA PHE A 146 7.52 10.72 -3.92
C PHE A 146 6.14 11.17 -4.39
N GLU A 147 5.34 10.24 -4.90
CA GLU A 147 3.94 10.46 -5.25
C GLU A 147 3.07 10.15 -4.03
N ARG A 148 2.15 11.08 -3.76
CA ARG A 148 1.07 10.91 -2.79
C ARG A 148 -0.25 10.92 -3.53
N ALA A 149 -0.96 9.80 -3.49
CA ALA A 149 -2.35 9.73 -3.89
C ALA A 149 -3.22 9.60 -2.64
N VAL A 150 -4.21 10.48 -2.50
CA VAL A 150 -5.18 10.46 -1.38
C VAL A 150 -6.56 10.58 -1.98
N GLY A 151 -7.52 9.81 -1.46
CA GLY A 151 -8.86 9.87 -2.01
C GLY A 151 -9.94 9.31 -1.12
N VAL A 152 -11.17 9.48 -1.62
CA VAL A 152 -12.39 8.96 -1.01
C VAL A 152 -13.04 8.02 -2.01
N GLY A 153 -13.52 6.89 -1.52
CA GLY A 153 -14.28 5.94 -2.32
C GLY A 153 -15.64 5.63 -1.71
N VAL A 154 -16.58 5.28 -2.58
CA VAL A 154 -17.92 4.83 -2.20
C VAL A 154 -18.19 3.50 -2.88
N LYS A 155 -18.59 2.51 -2.10
CA LYS A 155 -19.13 1.25 -2.62
C LYS A 155 -20.55 1.46 -3.11
N LEU A 156 -20.79 1.22 -4.39
CA LEU A 156 -22.12 1.30 -5.00
C LEU A 156 -22.84 -0.03 -4.87
N THR A 157 -22.17 -1.11 -5.27
CA THR A 157 -22.67 -2.48 -5.16
C THR A 157 -21.54 -3.39 -4.68
N ARG A 158 -21.80 -4.71 -4.57
CA ARG A 158 -20.76 -5.69 -4.16
C ARG A 158 -19.54 -5.68 -5.09
N ASN A 159 -19.72 -5.31 -6.35
CA ASN A 159 -18.69 -5.40 -7.38
C ASN A 159 -18.22 -4.04 -7.90
N PHE A 160 -18.91 -2.94 -7.58
CA PHE A 160 -18.60 -1.62 -8.11
C PHE A 160 -18.21 -0.63 -7.03
N GLU A 161 -17.15 0.12 -7.32
CA GLU A 161 -16.67 1.21 -6.48
C GLU A 161 -16.41 2.46 -7.30
N LEU A 162 -16.86 3.59 -6.78
CA LEU A 162 -16.51 4.91 -7.28
C LEU A 162 -15.39 5.48 -6.41
N ARG A 163 -14.39 6.11 -7.03
CA ARG A 163 -13.23 6.69 -6.34
C ARG A 163 -12.93 8.08 -6.88
N LEU A 164 -12.67 9.00 -5.96
CA LEU A 164 -12.13 10.32 -6.23
C LEU A 164 -10.73 10.36 -5.63
N THR A 165 -9.73 10.62 -6.45
CA THR A 165 -8.33 10.62 -6.02
C THR A 165 -7.66 11.93 -6.39
N GLN A 166 -6.88 12.49 -5.47
CA GLN A 166 -5.94 13.56 -5.72
C GLN A 166 -4.54 12.98 -5.75
N HIS A 167 -3.83 13.16 -6.86
CA HIS A 167 -2.42 12.81 -7.01
C HIS A 167 -1.57 14.06 -6.85
N ARG A 168 -0.41 13.90 -6.20
CA ARG A 168 0.62 14.94 -6.12
C ARG A 168 2.00 14.31 -6.00
N VAL A 169 2.89 14.65 -6.93
CA VAL A 169 4.31 14.31 -6.82
C VAL A 169 5.09 15.36 -6.05
N THR A 170 6.14 14.92 -5.36
CA THR A 170 7.20 15.74 -4.80
C THR A 170 8.51 15.16 -5.28
N TRP A 171 9.24 15.94 -6.06
CA TRP A 171 10.54 15.55 -6.60
C TRP A 171 11.60 15.60 -5.51
N LEU A 172 12.56 14.67 -5.55
CA LEU A 172 13.56 14.45 -4.50
C LEU A 172 14.99 14.40 -5.06
N GLY A 173 15.97 14.75 -4.25
CA GLY A 173 17.39 14.65 -4.62
C GLY A 173 17.77 15.59 -5.76
N ARG A 174 18.42 15.08 -6.82
CA ARG A 174 18.87 15.91 -7.97
C ARG A 174 17.73 16.64 -8.71
N TYR A 175 16.51 16.23 -8.43
CA TYR A 175 15.28 16.66 -9.07
C TYR A 175 14.56 17.79 -8.29
N GLU A 176 15.03 18.16 -7.10
CA GLU A 176 14.47 19.25 -6.30
C GLU A 176 14.78 20.63 -6.90
N ASP A 177 15.98 20.78 -7.46
CA ASP A 177 16.47 22.05 -8.01
C ASP A 177 16.01 22.27 -9.46
N VAL A 178 14.72 22.61 -9.64
CA VAL A 178 14.09 22.92 -10.94
C VAL A 178 14.94 23.82 -11.85
N PRO A 179 15.58 24.92 -11.37
CA PRO A 179 16.37 25.80 -12.24
C PRO A 179 17.57 25.12 -12.91
N LYS A 180 18.07 24.00 -12.35
CA LYS A 180 19.24 23.27 -12.85
C LYS A 180 18.90 22.23 -13.93
N LEU A 181 17.61 21.95 -14.14
CA LEU A 181 17.15 20.86 -15.01
C LEU A 181 16.81 21.33 -16.44
N GLY A 182 16.95 22.63 -16.69
CA GLY A 182 16.83 23.23 -18.01
C GLY A 182 15.39 23.54 -18.42
N PRO A 183 15.21 24.18 -19.59
CA PRO A 183 13.92 24.69 -20.05
C PRO A 183 12.91 23.58 -20.41
N ALA A 184 13.37 22.35 -20.57
CA ALA A 184 12.50 21.20 -20.88
C ALA A 184 11.86 20.58 -19.63
N ASP A 185 12.22 21.02 -18.42
CA ASP A 185 11.67 20.49 -17.17
C ASP A 185 10.21 20.92 -16.94
N LEU A 186 9.30 19.94 -16.92
CA LEU A 186 7.88 20.18 -16.62
C LEU A 186 7.63 20.32 -15.11
N GLY A 187 8.57 19.90 -14.25
CA GLY A 187 8.40 19.95 -12.80
C GLY A 187 7.11 19.28 -12.34
N SER A 188 6.21 20.04 -11.70
CA SER A 188 4.90 19.54 -11.26
C SER A 188 3.79 19.66 -12.31
N ASN A 189 4.09 20.20 -13.50
CA ASN A 189 3.14 20.33 -14.62
C ASN A 189 3.18 19.11 -15.56
N GLY A 190 4.07 18.15 -15.31
CA GLY A 190 4.17 16.92 -16.09
C GLY A 190 3.00 15.95 -15.83
N PRO A 191 2.91 14.85 -16.60
CA PRO A 191 1.87 13.82 -16.46
C PRO A 191 1.84 13.17 -15.07
N TYR A 192 2.99 13.06 -14.39
CA TYR A 192 3.07 12.60 -13.00
C TYR A 192 2.89 13.71 -11.95
N GLY A 193 2.53 14.92 -12.37
CA GLY A 193 2.49 16.15 -11.58
C GLY A 193 1.38 16.21 -10.52
N LEU A 194 0.45 17.14 -10.70
CA LEU A 194 -0.73 17.34 -9.87
C LEU A 194 -1.98 17.12 -10.72
N TYR A 195 -2.76 16.10 -10.41
CA TYR A 195 -4.02 15.83 -11.11
C TYR A 195 -5.02 15.12 -10.21
N SER A 196 -6.30 15.23 -10.55
CA SER A 196 -7.38 14.55 -9.85
C SER A 196 -8.02 13.54 -10.80
N THR A 197 -8.42 12.39 -10.28
CA THR A 197 -9.08 11.34 -11.05
C THR A 197 -10.43 10.98 -10.45
N VAL A 198 -11.39 10.74 -11.34
CA VAL A 198 -12.67 10.09 -11.01
C VAL A 198 -12.61 8.71 -11.66
N ALA A 199 -12.66 7.66 -10.85
CA ALA A 199 -12.48 6.30 -11.32
C ALA A 199 -13.63 5.41 -10.86
N VAL A 200 -14.06 4.50 -11.74
CA VAL A 200 -14.93 3.38 -11.39
C VAL A 200 -14.10 2.11 -11.43
N ARG A 201 -14.18 1.31 -10.36
CA ARG A 201 -13.52 0.02 -10.28
C ARG A 201 -14.55 -1.09 -10.23
N TRP A 202 -14.40 -2.05 -11.12
CA TRP A 202 -15.23 -3.25 -11.19
C TRP A 202 -14.43 -4.50 -10.78
N TYR A 203 -15.02 -5.29 -9.91
CA TYR A 203 -14.51 -6.55 -9.40
C TYR A 203 -15.19 -7.73 -10.12
N PHE A 204 -14.41 -8.51 -10.86
CA PHE A 204 -14.83 -9.75 -11.52
C PHE A 204 -14.37 -10.97 -10.72
N GLY A 205 -15.23 -11.97 -10.56
CA GLY A 205 -14.86 -13.37 -10.24
C GLY A 205 -14.06 -13.66 -8.97
N GLY A 206 -14.65 -14.36 -8.01
CA GLY A 206 -13.93 -15.04 -6.93
C GLY A 206 -13.77 -16.52 -7.26
N TRP A 207 -12.65 -16.91 -7.88
CA TRP A 207 -12.43 -18.32 -8.27
C TRP A 207 -12.14 -19.26 -7.08
N SER A 208 -12.03 -18.73 -5.85
CA SER A 208 -11.68 -19.52 -4.66
C SER A 208 -12.81 -19.69 -3.64
N GLY A 209 -14.06 -19.33 -3.97
CA GLY A 209 -15.14 -19.29 -2.97
C GLY A 209 -14.93 -18.23 -1.89
N VAL A 210 -13.82 -17.48 -1.95
CA VAL A 210 -13.57 -16.30 -1.15
C VAL A 210 -14.35 -15.15 -1.80
N PRO A 211 -15.22 -14.47 -1.05
CA PRO A 211 -15.88 -13.26 -1.53
C PRO A 211 -14.83 -12.31 -2.09
N VAL A 212 -15.10 -11.72 -3.27
CA VAL A 212 -14.33 -10.57 -3.72
C VAL A 212 -14.74 -9.40 -2.82
N ARG A 213 -14.17 -9.37 -1.60
CA ARG A 213 -14.41 -8.49 -0.43
C ARG A 213 -15.35 -9.01 0.64
#